data_AF-A0A1M6Y2H9-F1
#
_entry.id   AF-A0A1M6Y2H9-F1
#
_cell.length_a   1.000
_cell.length_b   1.000
_cell.length_c   1.000
_cell.angle_alpha   90.00
_cell.angle_beta   90.00
_cell.angle_gamma   90.00
#
_symmetry.space_group_name_H-M   'P 1'
#
loop_
_entity.id
_entity.type
_entity.pdbx_description
1 polymer ?
#
loop_
_entity_poly.entity_id
_entity_poly.type
_entity_poly.pdbx_seq_one_letter_code
_entity_poly.pdbx_strand_id
1 'polypeptide(L)'
;MKIIIKAVLLIFTLTLSAQSASFAGDYTRSLGEEGKHIIEYKLTLNPDGTFEFHSYQKMQGGNPPEGNKYGKGKWSAKDNMITFSANKKEDFDEKYTLDFNKSIARFIIKNPRDKSDKVVKTKLQFLESEIFWMKRIDIFKV
;
A
#
# COMPACT_ATOMS: atom_id res chain seq x y z
N MET A 1 -6.49 -28.82 -32.74
CA MET A 1 -7.43 -27.84 -32.12
C MET A 1 -7.34 -27.79 -30.59
N LYS A 2 -7.33 -28.93 -29.86
CA LYS A 2 -7.24 -28.94 -28.37
C LYS A 2 -5.97 -28.29 -27.79
N ILE A 3 -4.82 -28.39 -28.46
CA ILE A 3 -3.56 -27.78 -28.00
C ILE A 3 -3.56 -26.26 -28.17
N ILE A 4 -4.15 -25.78 -29.27
CA ILE A 4 -4.22 -24.35 -29.60
C ILE A 4 -5.10 -23.62 -28.57
N ILE A 5 -6.24 -24.22 -28.17
CA ILE A 5 -7.13 -23.65 -27.15
C ILE A 5 -6.42 -23.55 -25.79
N LYS A 6 -5.62 -24.56 -25.41
CA LYS A 6 -4.82 -24.52 -24.17
C LYS A 6 -3.72 -23.46 -24.21
N ALA A 7 -3.06 -23.28 -25.37
CA ALA A 7 -2.04 -22.25 -25.55
C ALA A 7 -2.63 -20.84 -25.44
N VAL A 8 -3.82 -20.59 -26.02
CA VAL A 8 -4.50 -19.29 -25.94
C VAL A 8 -4.95 -18.97 -24.50
N LEU A 9 -5.42 -19.97 -23.73
CA LEU A 9 -5.76 -19.77 -22.33
C LEU A 9 -4.55 -19.39 -21.46
N LEU A 10 -3.36 -19.92 -21.78
CA LEU A 10 -2.12 -19.63 -21.05
C LEU A 10 -1.63 -18.19 -21.28
N ILE A 11 -1.85 -17.62 -22.47
CA ILE A 11 -1.41 -16.26 -22.80
C ILE A 11 -2.29 -15.22 -22.09
N PHE A 12 -3.58 -15.51 -21.89
CA PHE A 12 -4.52 -14.59 -21.24
C PHE A 12 -4.19 -14.34 -19.76
N THR A 13 -3.75 -15.37 -19.03
CA THR A 13 -3.39 -15.23 -17.61
C THR A 13 -2.10 -14.43 -17.37
N LEU A 14 -1.19 -14.38 -18.35
CA LEU A 14 0.08 -13.64 -18.23
C LEU A 14 -0.10 -12.12 -18.38
N THR A 15 -1.12 -11.67 -19.12
CA THR A 15 -1.33 -10.23 -19.36
C THR A 15 -1.90 -9.47 -18.16
N LEU A 16 -2.60 -10.15 -17.25
CA LEU A 16 -3.18 -9.54 -16.04
C LEU A 16 -2.11 -9.10 -15.03
N SER A 17 -0.97 -9.80 -14.99
CA SER A 17 0.13 -9.51 -14.05
C SER A 17 1.02 -8.33 -14.46
N ALA A 18 0.92 -7.84 -15.70
CA ALA A 18 1.74 -6.73 -16.16
C ALA A 18 1.27 -5.37 -15.59
N GLN A 19 -0.02 -5.24 -15.27
CA GLN A 19 -0.58 -3.98 -14.77
C GLN A 19 -0.26 -3.75 -13.29
N SER A 20 -0.18 -4.82 -12.48
CA SER A 20 0.17 -4.76 -11.06
C SER A 20 1.63 -4.38 -10.80
N ALA A 21 2.54 -4.71 -11.73
CA ALA A 21 3.98 -4.44 -11.57
C ALA A 21 4.31 -2.95 -11.39
N SER A 22 3.49 -2.03 -11.91
CA SER A 22 3.72 -0.59 -11.74
C SER A 22 3.39 -0.06 -10.35
N PHE A 23 2.40 -0.68 -9.68
CA PHE A 23 1.92 -0.29 -8.36
C PHE A 23 2.68 -1.00 -7.23
N ALA A 24 3.14 -2.23 -7.46
CA ALA A 24 3.92 -2.99 -6.49
C ALA A 24 5.20 -2.25 -6.07
N GLY A 25 5.65 -2.51 -4.84
CA GLY A 25 6.85 -1.92 -4.25
C GLY A 25 6.62 -1.35 -2.85
N ASP A 26 7.67 -0.70 -2.33
CA ASP A 26 7.70 -0.16 -0.99
C ASP A 26 7.33 1.32 -0.96
N TYR A 27 6.58 1.69 0.07
CA TYR A 27 6.11 3.04 0.32
C TYR A 27 6.39 3.42 1.76
N THR A 28 6.85 4.64 1.97
CA THR A 28 7.20 5.14 3.29
C THR A 28 6.71 6.56 3.55
N ARG A 29 6.51 6.88 4.82
CA ARG A 29 6.36 8.24 5.30
C ARG A 29 6.82 8.35 6.74
N SER A 30 7.60 9.38 7.02
CA SER A 30 7.93 9.79 8.38
C SER A 30 7.23 11.11 8.71
N LEU A 31 6.69 11.20 9.91
CA LEU A 31 6.03 12.36 10.47
C LEU A 31 6.66 12.71 11.82
N GLY A 32 6.72 14.01 12.13
CA GLY A 32 7.23 14.51 13.40
C GLY A 32 8.69 14.95 13.35
N GLU A 33 9.32 15.00 14.51
CA GLU A 33 10.69 15.49 14.72
C GLU A 33 11.51 14.44 15.46
N GLU A 34 12.67 14.12 14.91
CA GLU A 34 13.61 13.16 15.49
C GLU A 34 13.97 13.55 16.92
N GLY A 35 13.99 12.56 17.82
CA GLY A 35 14.25 12.78 19.25
C GLY A 35 13.07 13.31 20.08
N LYS A 36 11.99 13.81 19.45
CA LYS A 36 10.78 14.28 20.17
C LYS A 36 9.59 13.35 19.97
N HIS A 37 9.07 13.30 18.75
CA HIS A 37 7.98 12.39 18.39
C HIS A 37 8.14 12.01 16.92
N ILE A 38 8.16 10.73 16.63
CA ILE A 38 8.22 10.22 15.26
C ILE A 38 7.11 9.22 15.05
N ILE A 39 6.52 9.26 13.86
CA ILE A 39 5.63 8.23 13.36
C ILE A 39 6.12 7.83 11.98
N GLU A 40 6.41 6.55 11.80
CA GLU A 40 6.86 5.99 10.53
C GLU A 40 5.83 5.00 10.01
N TYR A 41 5.46 5.18 8.74
CA TYR A 41 4.64 4.26 7.99
C TYR A 41 5.50 3.56 6.96
N LYS A 42 5.38 2.24 6.90
CA LYS A 42 5.94 1.39 5.85
C LYS A 42 4.82 0.54 5.28
N LEU A 43 4.63 0.58 3.97
CA LEU A 43 3.67 -0.25 3.23
C LEU A 43 4.41 -0.92 2.08
N THR A 44 4.30 -2.24 2.00
CA THR A 44 4.79 -3.02 0.87
C THR A 44 3.59 -3.56 0.10
N LEU A 45 3.50 -3.24 -1.19
CA LEU A 45 2.55 -3.85 -2.12
C LEU A 45 3.27 -4.96 -2.90
N ASN A 46 3.02 -6.22 -2.56
CA ASN A 46 3.64 -7.36 -3.23
C ASN A 46 3.01 -7.59 -4.61
N PRO A 47 3.79 -7.98 -5.64
CA PRO A 47 3.27 -8.24 -6.99
C PRO A 47 2.18 -9.33 -7.08
N ASP A 48 2.12 -10.22 -6.10
CA ASP A 48 1.12 -11.30 -6.00
C ASP A 48 -0.26 -10.82 -5.49
N GLY A 49 -0.41 -9.52 -5.22
CA GLY A 49 -1.65 -8.93 -4.72
C GLY A 49 -1.79 -8.97 -3.20
N THR A 50 -0.73 -9.30 -2.45
CA THR A 50 -0.70 -9.18 -0.99
C THR A 50 -0.03 -7.87 -0.55
N PHE A 51 -0.35 -7.38 0.65
CA PHE A 51 0.34 -6.23 1.23
C PHE A 51 0.71 -6.46 2.70
N GLU A 52 1.73 -5.75 3.14
CA GLU A 52 2.08 -5.61 4.56
C GLU A 52 2.25 -4.14 4.92
N PHE A 53 1.73 -3.76 6.09
CA PHE A 53 1.80 -2.43 6.64
C PHE A 53 2.36 -2.45 8.05
N HIS A 54 3.26 -1.52 8.35
CA HIS A 54 3.81 -1.27 9.67
C HIS A 54 3.75 0.22 9.98
N SER A 55 3.13 0.53 11.12
CA SER A 55 3.21 1.84 11.77
C SER A 55 4.07 1.72 13.01
N TYR A 56 5.21 2.40 13.00
CA TYR A 56 6.04 2.63 14.19
C TYR A 56 5.75 4.02 14.74
N GLN A 57 5.68 4.14 16.06
CA GLN A 57 5.59 5.43 16.72
C GLN A 57 6.55 5.45 17.91
N LYS A 58 7.24 6.57 18.12
CA LYS A 58 8.06 6.83 19.31
C LYS A 58 7.81 8.24 19.79
N MET A 59 7.57 8.39 21.09
CA MET A 59 7.32 9.67 21.72
C MET A 59 8.17 9.79 22.98
N GLN A 60 8.98 10.86 23.06
CA GLN A 60 9.76 11.17 24.24
C GLN A 60 8.81 11.45 25.42
N GLY A 61 8.99 10.74 26.53
CA GLY A 61 8.12 10.84 27.70
C GLY A 61 6.74 10.19 27.54
N GLY A 62 6.47 9.49 26.42
CA GLY A 62 5.27 8.68 26.25
C GLY A 62 5.30 7.44 27.14
N ASN A 63 4.13 6.94 27.55
CA ASN A 63 3.98 5.67 28.24
C ASN A 63 2.88 4.83 27.58
N PRO A 64 3.21 3.81 26.76
CA PRO A 64 4.56 3.36 26.43
C PRO A 64 5.31 4.37 25.52
N PRO A 65 6.65 4.41 25.60
CA PRO A 65 7.48 5.33 24.81
C PRO A 65 7.48 4.99 23.32
N GLU A 66 7.18 3.73 22.98
CA GLU A 66 7.15 3.23 21.62
C GLU A 66 5.89 2.39 21.39
N GLY A 67 5.40 2.38 20.15
CA GLY A 67 4.25 1.60 19.73
C GLY A 67 4.44 1.06 18.33
N ASN A 68 3.93 -0.15 18.11
CA ASN A 68 3.93 -0.81 16.81
C ASN A 68 2.52 -1.26 16.48
N LYS A 69 2.07 -0.99 15.26
CA LYS A 69 0.80 -1.48 14.73
C LYS A 69 1.04 -2.07 13.35
N TYR A 70 0.45 -3.23 13.08
CA TYR A 70 0.65 -3.95 11.83
C TYR A 70 -0.67 -4.28 11.16
N GLY A 71 -0.69 -4.28 9.84
CA GLY A 71 -1.80 -4.77 9.02
C GLY A 71 -1.25 -5.58 7.84
N LYS A 72 -2.00 -6.58 7.40
CA LYS A 72 -1.71 -7.33 6.18
C LYS A 72 -3.01 -7.68 5.48
N GLY A 73 -2.91 -8.13 4.24
CA GLY A 73 -4.06 -8.60 3.48
C GLY A 73 -3.80 -8.56 1.99
N LYS A 74 -4.86 -8.31 1.22
CA LYS A 74 -4.80 -8.24 -0.23
C LYS A 74 -5.05 -6.83 -0.75
N TRP A 75 -4.46 -6.53 -1.90
CA TRP A 75 -4.73 -5.31 -2.65
C TRP A 75 -5.04 -5.64 -4.10
N SER A 76 -5.77 -4.74 -4.74
CA SER A 76 -6.02 -4.76 -6.17
C SER A 76 -5.96 -3.34 -6.72
N ALA A 77 -5.62 -3.22 -7.99
CA ALA A 77 -5.58 -1.93 -8.68
C ALA A 77 -6.61 -1.92 -9.81
N LYS A 78 -7.31 -0.80 -9.93
CA LYS A 78 -8.10 -0.45 -11.11
C LYS A 78 -7.84 1.01 -11.46
N ASP A 79 -7.43 1.26 -12.69
CA ASP A 79 -6.96 2.57 -13.16
C ASP A 79 -5.78 3.07 -12.31
N ASN A 80 -6.04 4.00 -11.38
CA ASN A 80 -5.07 4.52 -10.41
C ASN A 80 -5.57 4.40 -8.97
N MET A 81 -6.60 3.57 -8.73
CA MET A 81 -7.16 3.33 -7.41
C MET A 81 -6.70 1.96 -6.92
N ILE A 82 -6.09 1.96 -5.74
CA ILE A 82 -5.68 0.77 -4.99
C ILE A 82 -6.74 0.53 -3.92
N THR A 83 -7.37 -0.64 -3.99
CA THR A 83 -8.34 -1.08 -2.98
C THR A 83 -7.70 -2.15 -2.11
N PHE A 84 -7.76 -1.94 -0.79
CA PHE A 84 -7.27 -2.86 0.21
C PHE A 84 -8.42 -3.70 0.78
N SER A 85 -8.13 -4.95 1.07
CA SER A 85 -9.05 -5.88 1.73
C SER A 85 -8.29 -6.69 2.76
N ALA A 86 -8.87 -6.84 3.95
CA ALA A 86 -8.33 -7.67 5.01
C ALA A 86 -9.43 -8.63 5.51
N ASN A 87 -9.11 -9.91 5.57
CA ASN A 87 -9.97 -10.95 6.11
C ASN A 87 -9.60 -11.21 7.57
N LYS A 88 -10.53 -10.93 8.49
CA LYS A 88 -10.32 -11.10 9.93
C LYS A 88 -9.93 -12.50 10.39
N LYS A 89 -10.18 -13.54 9.58
CA LYS A 89 -9.80 -14.93 9.92
C LYS A 89 -8.41 -15.33 9.43
N GLU A 90 -7.94 -14.72 8.34
CA GLU A 90 -6.72 -15.14 7.63
C GLU A 90 -5.58 -14.14 7.84
N ASP A 91 -5.92 -12.84 7.87
CA ASP A 91 -4.96 -11.74 7.89
C ASP A 91 -4.70 -11.19 9.29
N PHE A 92 -5.48 -11.61 10.29
CA PHE A 92 -5.36 -11.11 11.67
C PHE A 92 -4.76 -12.17 12.58
N ASP A 93 -3.88 -11.72 13.45
CA ASP A 93 -3.27 -12.51 14.52
C ASP A 93 -2.85 -11.57 15.66
N GLU A 94 -2.07 -12.06 16.62
CA GLU A 94 -1.59 -11.25 17.76
C GLU A 94 -0.76 -10.03 17.32
N LYS A 95 -0.09 -10.11 16.17
CA LYS A 95 0.75 -9.03 15.62
C LYS A 95 -0.04 -8.14 14.65
N TYR A 96 -0.74 -8.74 13.69
CA TYR A 96 -1.46 -8.04 12.63
C TYR A 96 -2.90 -7.76 13.08
N THR A 97 -3.17 -6.50 13.43
CA THR A 97 -4.43 -6.08 14.08
C THR A 97 -5.14 -4.93 13.37
N LEU A 98 -4.48 -4.27 12.41
CA LEU A 98 -5.06 -3.15 11.66
C LEU A 98 -5.97 -3.62 10.54
N ASP A 99 -7.21 -3.13 10.58
CA ASP A 99 -8.23 -3.43 9.58
C ASP A 99 -8.16 -2.44 8.42
N PHE A 100 -7.49 -2.84 7.34
CA PHE A 100 -7.47 -2.09 6.09
C PHE A 100 -8.65 -2.42 5.17
N ASN A 101 -9.61 -3.24 5.60
CA ASN A 101 -10.74 -3.62 4.77
C ASN A 101 -11.47 -2.38 4.23
N LYS A 102 -11.74 -2.37 2.93
CA LYS A 102 -12.38 -1.25 2.20
C LYS A 102 -11.57 0.06 2.23
N SER A 103 -10.31 0.04 2.63
CA SER A 103 -9.45 1.22 2.46
C SER A 103 -9.15 1.42 0.98
N ILE A 104 -9.10 2.67 0.54
CA ILE A 104 -8.85 3.05 -0.85
C ILE A 104 -7.75 4.10 -0.88
N ALA A 105 -6.73 3.87 -1.70
CA ALA A 105 -5.69 4.84 -1.98
C ALA A 105 -5.56 5.14 -3.46
N ARG A 106 -5.27 6.39 -3.81
CA ARG A 106 -4.97 6.80 -5.18
C ARG A 106 -3.47 6.76 -5.43
N PHE A 107 -3.06 6.05 -6.45
CA PHE A 107 -1.70 6.10 -6.98
C PHE A 107 -1.50 7.39 -7.78
N ILE A 108 -0.49 8.15 -7.41
CA ILE A 108 -0.14 9.43 -8.03
C ILE A 108 1.31 9.34 -8.48
N ILE A 109 1.51 9.47 -9.79
CA ILE A 109 2.81 9.52 -10.46
C ILE A 109 2.80 10.69 -11.44
N LYS A 110 3.99 11.21 -11.80
CA LYS A 110 4.11 12.21 -12.87
C LYS A 110 3.46 11.69 -14.14
N ASN A 111 2.60 12.50 -14.76
CA ASN A 111 2.00 12.15 -16.03
C ASN A 111 3.12 12.03 -17.08
N PRO A 112 3.24 10.92 -17.84
CA PRO A 112 4.26 10.78 -18.89
C PRO A 112 4.21 11.89 -19.96
N ARG A 113 3.06 12.55 -20.12
CA ARG A 113 2.87 13.67 -21.06
C ARG A 113 3.24 15.04 -20.48
N ASP A 114 3.41 15.14 -19.15
CA ASP A 114 3.82 16.38 -18.49
C ASP A 114 5.34 16.58 -18.67
N LYS A 115 5.69 17.54 -19.53
CA LYS A 115 7.07 17.91 -19.85
C LYS A 115 7.64 18.99 -18.92
N SER A 116 6.89 19.47 -17.94
CA SER A 116 7.40 20.49 -17.02
C SER A 116 8.53 19.94 -16.13
N ASP A 117 9.41 20.80 -15.64
CA ASP A 117 10.49 20.43 -14.73
C ASP A 117 10.02 20.12 -13.31
N LYS A 118 8.70 20.06 -13.08
CA LYS A 118 8.11 19.73 -11.78
C LYS A 118 8.51 18.31 -11.38
N VAL A 119 9.10 18.19 -10.19
CA VAL A 119 9.38 16.91 -9.55
C VAL A 119 8.11 16.44 -8.83
N VAL A 120 7.45 15.43 -9.39
CA VAL A 120 6.29 14.78 -8.76
C VAL A 120 6.76 13.46 -8.16
N LYS A 121 6.83 13.40 -6.82
CA LYS A 121 7.16 12.16 -6.11
C LYS A 121 6.01 11.17 -6.25
N THR A 122 6.32 9.96 -6.68
CA THR A 122 5.35 8.86 -6.74
C THR A 122 4.84 8.55 -5.34
N LYS A 123 3.52 8.46 -5.18
CA LYS A 123 2.88 8.27 -3.87
C LYS A 123 1.55 7.54 -3.96
N LEU A 124 1.13 6.99 -2.84
CA LEU A 124 -0.24 6.58 -2.58
C LEU A 124 -0.89 7.60 -1.66
N GLN A 125 -2.05 8.12 -2.05
CA GLN A 125 -2.87 9.00 -1.23
C GLN A 125 -4.10 8.23 -0.73
N PHE A 126 -4.17 7.93 0.55
CA PHE A 126 -5.33 7.27 1.15
C PHE A 126 -6.55 8.21 1.13
N LEU A 127 -7.57 7.85 0.35
CA LEU A 127 -8.82 8.62 0.26
C LEU A 127 -9.79 8.18 1.36
N GLU A 128 -9.84 6.86 1.59
CA GLU A 128 -10.77 6.21 2.51
C GLU A 128 -10.04 5.16 3.34
N SER A 129 -10.33 5.10 4.63
CA SER A 129 -9.91 4.05 5.55
C SER A 129 -10.73 4.15 6.83
N GLU A 130 -11.07 3.00 7.43
CA GLU A 130 -11.64 2.94 8.78
C GLU A 130 -10.57 3.22 9.86
N ILE A 131 -9.28 3.08 9.50
CA ILE A 131 -8.16 3.50 10.34
C ILE A 131 -8.07 5.03 10.28
N PHE A 132 -8.54 5.70 11.33
CA PHE A 132 -8.77 7.15 11.30
C PHE A 132 -7.53 7.97 10.91
N TRP A 133 -6.34 7.57 11.36
CA TRP A 133 -5.09 8.28 11.08
C TRP A 133 -4.55 8.02 9.68
N MET A 134 -5.06 7.03 8.93
CA MET A 134 -4.66 6.76 7.55
C MET A 134 -5.44 7.60 6.55
N LYS A 135 -6.64 8.08 6.91
CA LYS A 135 -7.47 8.88 6.01
C LYS A 135 -6.74 10.17 5.62
N ARG A 136 -6.60 10.42 4.31
CA ARG A 136 -5.89 11.56 3.70
C ARG A 136 -4.37 11.59 3.92
N ILE A 137 -3.76 10.49 4.36
CA ILE A 137 -2.31 10.38 4.40
C ILE A 137 -1.78 10.04 3.00
N ASP A 138 -0.71 10.74 2.61
CA ASP A 138 0.13 10.36 1.48
C ASP A 138 1.28 9.48 1.98
N ILE A 139 1.64 8.40 1.31
CA ILE A 139 2.89 7.65 1.53
C ILE A 139 3.66 7.57 0.22
N PHE A 140 4.98 7.73 0.26
CA PHE A 140 5.80 7.94 -0.94
C PHE A 140 6.52 6.66 -1.33
N LYS A 141 6.56 6.36 -2.63
CA LYS A 141 7.31 5.22 -3.15
C LYS A 141 8.81 5.44 -2.91
N VAL A 142 9.50 4.38 -2.46
CA VAL A 142 10.96 4.36 -2.26
C VAL A 142 11.68 4.12 -3.58
#